data_AF-A0A7W0QFS2-F1
#
_entry.id   AF-A0A7W0QFS2-F1
#
_cell.length_a   1.000
_cell.length_b   1.000
_cell.length_c   1.000
_cell.angle_alpha   90.00
_cell.angle_beta   90.00
_cell.angle_gamma   90.00
#
_symmetry.space_group_name_H-M   'P 1'
#
loop_
_entity.id
_entity.type
_entity.pdbx_description
1 polymer ?
#
loop_
_entity_poly.entity_id
_entity_poly.type
_entity_poly.pdbx_seq_one_letter_code
_entity_poly.pdbx_strand_id
1 'polypeptide(L)'
;MKADAALAKLGRGEDVWDAKTLKAALTAGTDALLAAFTGAVKAKQDAYAGALSRVMAQTPAGIVRLVELACTERKPKLQLMALRAVFYEPTGESAEPQIPSKPLLDKIVDRFDLLTWDGKGGQDAERVYAMSSLALFWLDPTRAYEVGAKLLSPKALAKREGVTRAEALFMGVPKRTEDGWPMPKFDPRWPALLAPLVKKLEHSVLFMLDALPPDPIVIEPVLAWLGKHPDKVTYFDNTSISILGRVADARVVPYLVAALRASWVHFPAVFEGFRVAGDPAMAHVIREWLKTNGSKERNKLGNAIIKELEAKGKAPKPAAPSLEKPPAPPKRRPTLKFKKAPQYRPIKLPSLDKQRAAIVEWLGKIGFEGRAGAVITQCCVLDPVRVDESTLAIGASKLGGHPDLSANTPWPTVGVQHLVFLAQIDLAEAAPHLPKGALPKTGLLSVFLADDPERHYLDIARVIFTPAKTKIVRHEVPADYTQSIYQACRVTMQPYLKVPAFDDPMIRKLGIETAADSWFGPAGVSCQLLGSRDHNFNLSLGDDARLLFQCPSHDQADMQFGDVDTVGIFLPAEALAKHDFASAYPYVGD
;
A
#
# COMPACT_ATOMS: atom_id res chain seq x y z
N MET A 1 2.95 26.74 39.73
CA MET A 1 3.40 25.49 40.39
C MET A 1 2.69 24.23 39.89
N LYS A 2 1.37 24.02 40.09
CA LYS A 2 0.71 22.76 39.64
C LYS A 2 0.64 22.62 38.11
N ALA A 3 0.39 23.72 37.39
CA ALA A 3 0.39 23.76 35.92
C ALA A 3 1.81 23.55 35.35
N ASP A 4 2.82 24.27 35.87
CA ASP A 4 4.21 24.13 35.41
C ASP A 4 4.76 22.71 35.66
N ALA A 5 4.37 22.08 36.77
CA ALA A 5 4.72 20.69 37.05
C ALA A 5 4.03 19.70 36.08
N ALA A 6 2.81 20.01 35.63
CA ALA A 6 2.12 19.22 34.61
C ALA A 6 2.77 19.39 33.23
N LEU A 7 3.13 20.62 32.84
CA LEU A 7 3.89 20.91 31.62
C LEU A 7 5.28 20.25 31.63
N ALA A 8 5.97 20.26 32.77
CA ALA A 8 7.26 19.58 32.93
C ALA A 8 7.13 18.05 32.85
N LYS A 9 6.00 17.47 33.27
CA LYS A 9 5.69 16.05 33.05
C LYS A 9 5.43 15.75 31.58
N LEU A 10 4.65 16.60 30.89
CA LEU A 10 4.40 16.48 29.45
C LEU A 10 5.71 16.43 28.64
N GLY A 11 6.72 17.23 29.02
CA GLY A 11 8.03 17.26 28.35
C GLY A 11 8.90 16.01 28.52
N ARG A 12 8.52 15.08 29.40
CA ARG A 12 9.27 13.82 29.64
C ARG A 12 8.76 12.61 28.85
N GLY A 13 7.68 12.74 28.08
CA GLY A 13 7.17 11.65 27.24
C GLY A 13 6.53 10.48 28.00
N GLU A 14 5.98 10.71 29.20
CA GLU A 14 5.21 9.70 29.92
C GLU A 14 3.81 9.57 29.26
N ASP A 15 3.61 8.55 28.42
CA ASP A 15 2.45 8.43 27.50
C ASP A 15 1.08 8.15 28.14
N VAL A 16 0.99 7.99 29.47
CA VAL A 16 -0.28 7.72 30.16
C VAL A 16 -0.82 8.99 30.81
N TRP A 17 -1.72 9.67 30.09
CA TRP A 17 -2.40 10.88 30.56
C TRP A 17 -3.54 10.53 31.53
N ASP A 18 -3.33 10.72 32.83
CA ASP A 18 -4.48 10.75 33.72
C ASP A 18 -5.33 12.03 33.46
N ALA A 19 -6.65 11.91 33.60
CA ALA A 19 -7.58 13.03 33.39
C ALA A 19 -7.24 14.26 34.25
N LYS A 20 -6.52 14.04 35.36
CA LYS A 20 -6.07 15.08 36.30
C LYS A 20 -4.94 15.94 35.72
N THR A 21 -3.98 15.34 35.02
CA THR A 21 -2.87 16.03 34.36
C THR A 21 -3.36 16.84 33.17
N LEU A 22 -4.28 16.27 32.37
CA LEU A 22 -4.94 16.97 31.28
C LEU A 22 -5.71 18.21 31.78
N LYS A 23 -6.52 18.03 32.84
CA LYS A 23 -7.28 19.12 33.46
C LYS A 23 -6.37 20.21 34.02
N ALA A 24 -5.25 19.84 34.67
CA ALA A 24 -4.29 20.80 35.20
C ALA A 24 -3.58 21.61 34.10
N ALA A 25 -3.25 20.98 32.98
CA ALA A 25 -2.66 21.65 31.81
C ALA A 25 -3.66 22.63 31.17
N LEU A 26 -4.94 22.24 31.04
CA LEU A 26 -6.01 23.14 30.57
C LEU A 26 -6.23 24.34 31.51
N THR A 27 -5.94 24.19 32.80
CA THR A 27 -6.04 25.29 33.78
C THR A 27 -4.91 26.31 33.64
N ALA A 28 -3.82 25.98 32.94
CA ALA A 28 -2.68 26.89 32.70
C ALA A 28 -3.04 28.07 31.78
N GLY A 29 -4.15 27.96 31.03
CA GLY A 29 -4.56 28.94 30.04
C GLY A 29 -3.90 28.73 28.68
N THR A 30 -4.58 29.16 27.62
CA THR A 30 -4.17 28.92 26.24
C THR A 30 -2.82 29.52 25.89
N ASP A 31 -2.48 30.71 26.42
CA ASP A 31 -1.23 31.39 26.10
C ASP A 31 -0.01 30.68 26.71
N ALA A 32 -0.14 30.08 27.90
CA ALA A 32 0.92 29.29 28.52
C ALA A 32 1.18 27.98 27.75
N LEU A 33 0.11 27.31 27.32
CA LEU A 33 0.21 26.12 26.45
C LEU A 33 0.86 26.47 25.11
N LEU A 34 0.49 27.60 24.50
CA LEU A 34 1.07 28.06 23.24
C LEU A 34 2.56 28.41 23.37
N ALA A 35 2.96 29.05 24.47
CA ALA A 35 4.36 29.33 24.76
C ALA A 35 5.17 28.04 24.95
N ALA A 36 4.65 27.07 25.71
CA ALA A 36 5.28 25.77 25.90
C ALA A 36 5.42 25.02 24.56
N PHE A 37 4.38 25.05 23.73
CA PHE A 37 4.37 24.40 22.42
C PHE A 37 5.39 25.02 21.47
N THR A 38 5.42 26.36 21.40
CA THR A 38 6.40 27.10 20.60
C THR A 38 7.83 26.78 21.05
N GLY A 39 8.05 26.68 22.36
CA GLY A 39 9.33 26.25 22.94
C GLY A 39 9.72 24.84 22.52
N ALA A 40 8.81 23.88 22.63
CA ALA A 40 9.02 22.48 22.23
C ALA A 40 9.37 22.36 20.74
N VAL A 41 8.66 23.06 19.87
CA VAL A 41 8.90 23.09 18.42
C VAL A 41 10.29 23.68 18.11
N LYS A 42 10.66 24.79 18.76
CA LYS A 42 11.99 25.40 18.60
C LYS A 42 13.11 24.47 19.08
N ALA A 43 12.85 23.70 20.13
CA ALA A 43 13.76 22.70 20.68
C ALA A 43 13.75 21.36 19.91
N LYS A 44 12.92 21.22 18.85
CA LYS A 44 12.72 19.96 18.09
C LYS A 44 12.26 18.79 18.96
N GLN A 45 11.48 19.06 20.01
CA GLN A 45 10.88 18.05 20.89
C GLN A 45 9.52 17.63 20.35
N ASP A 46 9.51 16.88 19.24
CA ASP A 46 8.31 16.61 18.45
C ASP A 46 7.21 15.86 19.22
N ALA A 47 7.59 14.90 20.07
CA ALA A 47 6.65 14.17 20.92
C ALA A 47 5.94 15.12 21.91
N TYR A 48 6.69 16.04 22.53
CA TYR A 48 6.15 17.03 23.46
C TYR A 48 5.28 18.07 22.75
N ALA A 49 5.73 18.55 21.58
CA ALA A 49 4.93 19.44 20.74
C ALA A 49 3.61 18.76 20.33
N GLY A 50 3.67 17.50 19.90
CA GLY A 50 2.48 16.69 19.60
C GLY A 50 1.53 16.61 20.79
N ALA A 51 2.01 16.24 21.97
CA ALA A 51 1.20 16.17 23.19
C ALA A 51 0.53 17.52 23.52
N LEU A 52 1.28 18.63 23.45
CA LEU A 52 0.74 19.97 23.69
C LEU A 52 -0.29 20.39 22.64
N SER A 53 -0.13 20.02 21.36
CA SER A 53 -1.15 20.29 20.36
C SER A 53 -2.46 19.55 20.67
N ARG A 54 -2.38 18.31 21.19
CA ARG A 54 -3.58 17.56 21.61
C ARG A 54 -4.31 18.21 22.76
N VAL A 55 -3.56 18.71 23.75
CA VAL A 55 -4.13 19.45 24.90
C VAL A 55 -4.81 20.74 24.42
N MET A 56 -4.17 21.49 23.54
CA MET A 56 -4.78 22.72 22.98
C MET A 56 -6.00 22.42 22.10
N ALA A 57 -6.01 21.29 21.40
CA ALA A 57 -7.14 20.83 20.58
C ALA A 57 -8.42 20.58 21.40
N GLN A 58 -8.31 20.36 22.72
CA GLN A 58 -9.46 20.16 23.61
C GLN A 58 -10.32 21.42 23.80
N THR A 59 -9.91 22.59 23.29
CA THR A 59 -10.67 23.84 23.40
C THR A 59 -10.71 24.62 22.08
N PRO A 60 -11.84 25.25 21.71
CA PRO A 60 -11.90 26.08 20.50
C PRO A 60 -10.84 27.19 20.46
N ALA A 61 -10.57 27.83 21.61
CA ALA A 61 -9.55 28.87 21.72
C ALA A 61 -8.12 28.34 21.48
N GLY A 62 -7.81 27.13 21.96
CA GLY A 62 -6.53 26.48 21.71
C GLY A 62 -6.32 26.11 20.24
N ILE A 63 -7.35 25.61 19.57
CA ILE A 63 -7.32 25.35 18.12
C ILE A 63 -7.04 26.65 17.34
N VAL A 64 -7.74 27.74 17.66
CA VAL A 64 -7.51 29.05 17.00
C VAL A 64 -6.06 29.49 17.14
N ARG A 65 -5.49 29.39 18.35
CA ARG A 65 -4.10 29.79 18.60
C ARG A 65 -3.07 28.89 17.91
N LEU A 66 -3.30 27.59 17.90
CA LEU A 66 -2.47 26.63 17.16
C LEU A 66 -2.41 26.98 15.67
N VAL A 67 -3.56 27.26 15.08
CA VAL A 67 -3.69 27.68 13.67
C VAL A 67 -2.98 29.01 13.43
N GLU A 68 -3.21 30.03 14.26
CA GLU A 68 -2.55 31.33 14.12
C GLU A 68 -1.02 31.21 14.15
N LEU A 69 -0.49 30.39 15.07
CA LEU A 69 0.94 30.12 15.18
C LEU A 69 1.47 29.35 13.97
N ALA A 70 0.79 28.29 13.55
CA ALA A 70 1.13 27.51 12.36
C ALA A 70 1.20 28.38 11.10
N CYS A 71 0.23 29.27 10.94
CA CYS A 71 0.16 30.23 9.84
C CYS A 71 1.29 31.27 9.88
N THR A 72 1.71 31.69 11.07
CA THR A 72 2.76 32.70 11.25
C THR A 72 4.15 32.11 11.00
N GLU A 73 4.43 30.92 11.52
CA GLU A 73 5.74 30.28 11.42
C GLU A 73 6.01 29.61 10.07
N ARG A 74 4.96 29.27 9.30
CA ARG A 74 5.04 28.61 7.97
C ARG A 74 5.94 27.35 7.95
N LYS A 75 5.95 26.59 9.04
CA LYS A 75 6.70 25.33 9.15
C LYS A 75 5.76 24.15 8.87
N PRO A 76 5.94 23.35 7.79
CA PRO A 76 4.99 22.29 7.42
C PRO A 76 4.60 21.35 8.56
N LYS A 77 5.56 20.93 9.39
CA LYS A 77 5.29 20.07 10.54
C LYS A 77 4.33 20.70 11.57
N LEU A 78 4.49 21.99 11.84
CA LEU A 78 3.64 22.76 12.75
C LEU A 78 2.23 22.93 12.19
N GLN A 79 2.16 23.20 10.88
CA GLN A 79 0.93 23.31 10.12
C GLN A 79 0.16 21.99 10.12
N LEU A 80 0.86 20.86 9.95
CA LEU A 80 0.27 19.54 9.99
C LEU A 80 -0.26 19.20 11.40
N MET A 81 0.48 19.53 12.46
CA MET A 81 0.01 19.37 13.84
C MET A 81 -1.26 20.18 14.11
N ALA A 82 -1.31 21.44 13.68
CA ALA A 82 -2.50 22.28 13.83
C ALA A 82 -3.69 21.74 13.03
N LEU A 83 -3.48 21.31 11.78
CA LEU A 83 -4.54 20.74 10.95
C LEU A 83 -5.03 19.39 11.50
N ARG A 84 -4.15 18.55 12.06
CA ARG A 84 -4.56 17.31 12.74
C ARG A 84 -5.38 17.58 13.99
N ALA A 85 -4.99 18.56 14.80
CA ALA A 85 -5.78 19.02 15.94
C ALA A 85 -7.18 19.50 15.53
N VAL A 86 -7.32 20.08 14.34
CA VAL A 86 -8.60 20.51 13.77
C VAL A 86 -9.45 19.33 13.25
N PHE A 87 -8.82 18.36 12.56
CA PHE A 87 -9.52 17.38 11.73
C PHE A 87 -9.46 15.93 12.21
N TYR A 88 -8.63 15.54 13.17
CA TYR A 88 -8.39 14.12 13.50
C TYR A 88 -8.52 13.77 14.97
N GLU A 89 -8.81 14.73 15.86
CA GLU A 89 -9.03 14.42 17.27
C GLU A 89 -10.49 14.61 17.65
N PRO A 90 -11.35 13.60 17.42
CA PRO A 90 -12.64 13.55 18.10
C PRO A 90 -12.34 13.48 19.60
N THR A 91 -12.97 14.38 20.34
CA THR A 91 -13.00 14.34 21.80
C THR A 91 -13.81 13.12 22.25
N GLY A 92 -13.20 11.93 22.30
CA GLY A 92 -13.80 10.69 22.80
C GLY A 92 -14.72 9.94 21.82
N GLU A 93 -15.15 8.73 22.22
CA GLU A 93 -15.84 7.69 21.43
C GLU A 93 -17.19 8.08 20.79
N SER A 94 -17.65 9.33 20.89
CA SER A 94 -18.98 9.73 20.39
C SER A 94 -19.11 11.18 19.91
N ALA A 95 -18.02 11.92 19.74
CA ALA A 95 -18.14 13.31 19.30
C ALA A 95 -18.15 13.38 17.77
N GLU A 96 -19.25 13.88 17.19
CA GLU A 96 -19.23 14.38 15.82
C GLU A 96 -18.05 15.35 15.64
N PRO A 97 -17.35 15.32 14.49
CA PRO A 97 -16.28 16.25 14.24
C PRO A 97 -16.75 17.69 14.46
N GLN A 98 -16.14 18.41 15.40
CA GLN A 98 -16.41 19.83 15.56
C GLN A 98 -15.77 20.57 14.39
N ILE A 99 -16.52 20.71 13.30
CA ILE A 99 -16.13 21.57 12.18
C ILE A 99 -15.89 22.95 12.78
N PRO A 100 -14.67 23.52 12.63
CA PRO A 100 -14.39 24.80 13.26
C PRO A 100 -15.31 25.91 12.72
N SER A 101 -15.39 27.01 13.46
CA SER A 101 -16.17 28.15 13.00
C SER A 101 -15.64 28.68 11.66
N LYS A 102 -16.55 29.09 10.77
CA LYS A 102 -16.22 29.68 9.47
C LYS A 102 -15.08 30.73 9.54
N PRO A 103 -15.04 31.67 10.50
CA PRO A 103 -13.95 32.65 10.59
C PRO A 103 -12.56 32.05 10.88
N LEU A 104 -12.47 30.99 11.68
CA LEU A 104 -11.19 30.31 11.90
C LEU A 104 -10.72 29.65 10.61
N LEU A 105 -11.65 29.07 9.86
CA LEU A 105 -11.27 28.39 8.66
C LEU A 105 -11.02 29.33 7.46
N ASP A 106 -11.69 30.47 7.38
CA ASP A 106 -11.31 31.54 6.45
C ASP A 106 -9.84 31.95 6.70
N LYS A 107 -9.44 32.08 7.97
CA LYS A 107 -8.02 32.30 8.32
C LYS A 107 -7.12 31.14 7.87
N ILE A 108 -7.55 29.88 8.00
CA ILE A 108 -6.81 28.71 7.51
C ILE A 108 -6.62 28.86 5.98
N VAL A 109 -7.71 28.98 5.23
CA VAL A 109 -7.69 29.07 3.76
C VAL A 109 -6.82 30.24 3.28
N ASP A 110 -6.97 31.41 3.87
CA ASP A 110 -6.24 32.62 3.47
C ASP A 110 -4.74 32.54 3.83
N ARG A 111 -4.39 31.91 4.95
CA ARG A 111 -3.02 31.90 5.48
C ARG A 111 -2.18 30.70 5.05
N PHE A 112 -2.82 29.55 4.77
CA PHE A 112 -2.14 28.38 4.23
C PHE A 112 -1.90 28.48 2.72
N ASP A 113 -2.46 29.51 2.07
CA ASP A 113 -2.18 29.94 0.71
C ASP A 113 -2.01 28.75 -0.27
N LEU A 114 -3.11 28.01 -0.43
CA LEU A 114 -3.23 26.82 -1.26
C LEU A 114 -2.79 27.01 -2.72
N LEU A 115 -2.53 28.23 -3.16
CA LEU A 115 -2.07 28.54 -4.51
C LEU A 115 -0.56 28.77 -4.60
N THR A 116 0.14 29.02 -3.48
CA THR A 116 1.57 29.35 -3.48
C THR A 116 2.50 28.20 -3.18
N TRP A 117 1.98 27.04 -2.71
CA TRP A 117 2.82 25.85 -2.60
C TRP A 117 3.43 25.54 -3.97
N ASP A 118 4.74 25.48 -4.07
CA ASP A 118 5.44 25.32 -5.34
C ASP A 118 5.55 23.86 -5.78
N GLY A 119 4.92 22.94 -5.04
CA GLY A 119 5.03 21.49 -5.24
C GLY A 119 6.29 20.88 -4.63
N LYS A 120 7.05 21.62 -3.79
CA LYS A 120 8.27 21.15 -3.13
C LYS A 120 8.14 21.18 -1.61
N GLY A 121 8.94 20.40 -0.88
CA GLY A 121 8.96 20.44 0.60
C GLY A 121 8.75 19.09 1.31
N GLY A 122 8.76 17.97 0.57
CA GLY A 122 8.62 16.64 1.13
C GLY A 122 7.19 16.30 1.57
N GLN A 123 7.03 15.12 2.17
CA GLN A 123 5.72 14.56 2.53
C GLN A 123 4.92 15.43 3.52
N ASP A 124 5.59 16.15 4.42
CA ASP A 124 4.88 17.01 5.39
C ASP A 124 4.20 18.20 4.70
N ALA A 125 4.86 18.83 3.72
CA ALA A 125 4.27 19.94 2.96
C ALA A 125 3.06 19.47 2.12
N GLU A 126 3.19 18.31 1.49
CA GLU A 126 2.12 17.67 0.74
C GLU A 126 0.92 17.33 1.63
N ARG A 127 1.15 16.80 2.84
CA ARG A 127 0.09 16.53 3.82
C ARG A 127 -0.60 17.81 4.31
N VAL A 128 0.15 18.87 4.58
CA VAL A 128 -0.43 20.17 4.94
C VAL A 128 -1.33 20.67 3.82
N TYR A 129 -0.89 20.51 2.58
CA TYR A 129 -1.65 20.91 1.40
C TYR A 129 -2.95 20.12 1.25
N ALA A 130 -2.87 18.79 1.35
CA ALA A 130 -4.02 17.89 1.29
C ALA A 130 -5.06 18.23 2.37
N MET A 131 -4.61 18.41 3.62
CA MET A 131 -5.47 18.76 4.75
C MET A 131 -6.10 20.15 4.64
N SER A 132 -5.35 21.13 4.12
CA SER A 132 -5.87 22.47 3.88
C SER A 132 -6.88 22.48 2.73
N SER A 133 -6.69 21.62 1.72
CA SER A 133 -7.65 21.42 0.64
C SER A 133 -8.94 20.79 1.15
N LEU A 134 -8.83 19.76 2.00
CA LEU A 134 -9.97 19.16 2.69
C LEU A 134 -10.77 20.22 3.45
N ALA A 135 -10.10 21.05 4.25
CA ALA A 135 -10.73 22.16 4.95
C ALA A 135 -11.58 23.02 3.99
N LEU A 136 -10.99 23.40 2.85
CA LEU A 136 -11.64 24.22 1.84
C LEU A 136 -12.90 23.56 1.27
N PHE A 137 -12.86 22.26 0.95
CA PHE A 137 -14.03 21.51 0.48
C PHE A 137 -15.21 21.54 1.46
N TRP A 138 -14.94 21.46 2.75
CA TRP A 138 -15.99 21.47 3.77
C TRP A 138 -16.71 22.80 3.93
N LEU A 139 -16.01 23.89 3.65
CA LEU A 139 -16.45 25.22 4.08
C LEU A 139 -17.02 26.05 2.98
N ASP A 140 -16.31 26.00 1.86
CA ASP A 140 -16.60 26.81 0.71
C ASP A 140 -16.36 25.95 -0.52
N PRO A 141 -17.29 25.03 -0.82
CA PRO A 141 -17.19 24.15 -1.97
C PRO A 141 -16.96 24.92 -3.27
N THR A 142 -17.54 26.12 -3.37
CA THR A 142 -17.39 27.02 -4.51
C THR A 142 -15.97 27.56 -4.62
N ARG A 143 -15.40 28.08 -3.53
CA ARG A 143 -13.99 28.51 -3.52
C ARG A 143 -13.04 27.33 -3.72
N ALA A 144 -13.36 26.15 -3.18
CA ALA A 144 -12.63 24.90 -3.45
C ALA A 144 -12.56 24.62 -4.95
N TYR A 145 -13.70 24.73 -5.64
CA TYR A 145 -13.77 24.58 -7.09
C TYR A 145 -12.95 25.65 -7.82
N GLU A 146 -13.03 26.93 -7.42
CA GLU A 146 -12.28 28.00 -8.08
C GLU A 146 -10.76 27.83 -7.95
N VAL A 147 -10.30 27.41 -6.77
CA VAL A 147 -8.90 27.07 -6.51
C VAL A 147 -8.50 25.84 -7.34
N GLY A 148 -9.31 24.78 -7.29
CA GLY A 148 -9.12 23.56 -8.08
C GLY A 148 -9.03 23.82 -9.58
N ALA A 149 -9.95 24.60 -10.14
CA ALA A 149 -9.98 24.96 -11.56
C ALA A 149 -8.70 25.66 -12.03
N LYS A 150 -8.09 26.50 -11.18
CA LYS A 150 -6.80 27.14 -11.47
C LYS A 150 -5.66 26.12 -11.47
N LEU A 151 -5.62 25.24 -10.46
CA LEU A 151 -4.59 24.20 -10.28
C LEU A 151 -4.66 23.10 -11.35
N LEU A 152 -5.86 22.80 -11.81
CA LEU A 152 -6.17 21.78 -12.80
C LEU A 152 -6.20 22.33 -14.24
N SER A 153 -5.89 23.62 -14.42
CA SER A 153 -5.81 24.21 -15.75
C SER A 153 -4.74 23.53 -16.60
N PRO A 154 -4.90 23.46 -17.94
CA PRO A 154 -3.89 22.88 -18.83
C PRO A 154 -2.50 23.50 -18.64
N LYS A 155 -2.44 24.82 -18.39
CA LYS A 155 -1.20 25.56 -18.13
C LYS A 155 -0.51 25.11 -16.84
N ALA A 156 -1.26 24.87 -15.77
CA ALA A 156 -0.70 24.39 -14.51
C ALA A 156 -0.19 22.94 -14.65
N LEU A 157 -1.01 22.06 -15.22
CA LEU A 157 -0.68 20.65 -15.43
C LEU A 157 0.36 20.40 -16.53
N ALA A 158 0.84 21.43 -17.23
CA ALA A 158 1.97 21.32 -18.15
C ALA A 158 3.32 21.17 -17.42
N LYS A 159 3.35 21.46 -16.12
CA LYS A 159 4.55 21.35 -15.27
C LYS A 159 4.38 20.22 -14.25
N ARG A 160 5.48 19.57 -13.88
CA ARG A 160 5.49 18.49 -12.88
C ARG A 160 4.93 18.98 -11.54
N GLU A 161 5.30 20.18 -11.13
CA GLU A 161 4.81 20.81 -9.89
C GLU A 161 3.29 21.02 -9.90
N GLY A 162 2.70 21.27 -11.08
CA GLY A 162 1.25 21.38 -11.21
C GLY A 162 0.55 20.03 -11.07
N VAL A 163 1.15 18.96 -11.58
CA VAL A 163 0.64 17.58 -11.38
C VAL A 163 0.70 17.20 -9.90
N THR A 164 1.83 17.42 -9.23
CA THR A 164 1.98 17.14 -7.79
C THR A 164 0.97 17.92 -6.94
N ARG A 165 0.71 19.19 -7.25
CA ARG A 165 -0.36 19.96 -6.59
C ARG A 165 -1.75 19.38 -6.81
N ALA A 166 -2.03 18.93 -8.03
CA ALA A 166 -3.31 18.31 -8.35
C ALA A 166 -3.50 16.98 -7.59
N GLU A 167 -2.46 16.15 -7.51
CA GLU A 167 -2.49 14.90 -6.75
C GLU A 167 -2.71 15.17 -5.25
N ALA A 168 -1.97 16.11 -4.67
CA ALA A 168 -2.13 16.49 -3.26
C ALA A 168 -3.53 17.06 -2.94
N LEU A 169 -4.13 17.81 -3.88
CA LEU A 169 -5.52 18.30 -3.77
C LEU A 169 -6.51 17.14 -3.64
N PHE A 170 -6.30 16.05 -4.40
CA PHE A 170 -7.19 14.88 -4.40
C PHE A 170 -6.96 13.96 -3.20
N MET A 171 -5.71 13.77 -2.77
CA MET A 171 -5.40 12.95 -1.59
C MET A 171 -6.02 13.47 -0.28
N GLY A 172 -6.37 14.76 -0.24
CA GLY A 172 -7.05 15.34 0.91
C GLY A 172 -8.53 14.94 1.02
N VAL A 173 -9.14 14.43 -0.04
CA VAL A 173 -10.57 14.14 -0.06
C VAL A 173 -10.83 12.76 0.54
N PRO A 174 -11.64 12.65 1.61
CA PRO A 174 -11.87 11.38 2.29
C PRO A 174 -12.54 10.39 1.34
N LYS A 175 -12.12 9.13 1.43
CA LYS A 175 -12.85 8.02 0.83
C LYS A 175 -14.20 7.87 1.54
N ARG A 176 -15.21 7.41 0.81
CA ARG A 176 -16.59 7.38 1.30
C ARG A 176 -16.73 6.45 2.50
N THR A 177 -17.37 6.93 3.56
CA THR A 177 -18.04 6.18 4.66
C THR A 177 -17.26 5.18 5.51
N GLU A 178 -16.06 4.74 5.16
CA GLU A 178 -15.30 3.79 5.99
C GLU A 178 -14.92 4.38 7.35
N ASP A 179 -14.66 5.69 7.39
CA ASP A 179 -14.17 6.37 8.61
C ASP A 179 -15.28 7.08 9.42
N GLY A 180 -16.55 6.97 9.02
CA GLY A 180 -17.68 7.62 9.72
C GLY A 180 -17.74 9.15 9.61
N TRP A 181 -16.85 9.78 8.83
CA TRP A 181 -16.85 11.22 8.59
C TRP A 181 -18.01 11.62 7.68
N PRO A 182 -18.71 12.76 7.94
CA PRO A 182 -19.67 13.27 6.97
C PRO A 182 -18.93 13.63 5.66
N MET A 183 -19.56 13.47 4.51
CA MET A 183 -18.92 13.84 3.25
C MET A 183 -18.91 15.37 3.11
N PRO A 184 -17.82 15.99 2.63
CA PRO A 184 -17.84 17.40 2.29
C PRO A 184 -18.89 17.66 1.21
N LYS A 185 -19.48 18.85 1.25
CA LYS A 185 -20.31 19.31 0.13
C LYS A 185 -19.39 19.65 -1.03
N PHE A 186 -19.75 19.24 -2.23
CA PHE A 186 -18.99 19.58 -3.43
C PHE A 186 -19.76 20.55 -4.30
N ASP A 187 -19.03 21.44 -4.96
CA ASP A 187 -19.58 22.25 -6.04
C ASP A 187 -19.98 21.34 -7.23
N PRO A 188 -21.19 21.47 -7.79
CA PRO A 188 -21.66 20.59 -8.85
C PRO A 188 -20.86 20.69 -10.16
N ARG A 189 -19.95 21.66 -10.30
CA ARG A 189 -19.10 21.82 -11.48
C ARG A 189 -17.88 20.88 -11.50
N TRP A 190 -17.54 20.24 -10.38
CA TRP A 190 -16.38 19.36 -10.27
C TRP A 190 -16.34 18.21 -11.30
N PRO A 191 -17.42 17.44 -11.55
CA PRO A 191 -17.40 16.35 -12.52
C PRO A 191 -16.95 16.80 -13.92
N ALA A 192 -17.44 17.94 -14.41
CA ALA A 192 -17.07 18.49 -15.71
C ALA A 192 -15.60 18.92 -15.80
N LEU A 193 -15.04 19.42 -14.69
CA LEU A 193 -13.62 19.79 -14.60
C LEU A 193 -12.70 18.56 -14.61
N LEU A 194 -13.12 17.47 -13.95
CA LEU A 194 -12.29 16.28 -13.72
C LEU A 194 -12.39 15.23 -14.83
N ALA A 195 -13.56 15.09 -15.45
CA ALA A 195 -13.80 14.18 -16.58
C ALA A 195 -12.65 14.14 -17.62
N PRO A 196 -12.20 15.29 -18.19
CA PRO A 196 -11.12 15.27 -19.19
C PRO A 196 -9.74 14.92 -18.62
N LEU A 197 -9.58 14.87 -17.30
CA LEU A 197 -8.30 14.63 -16.62
C LEU A 197 -8.08 13.17 -16.22
N VAL A 198 -9.10 12.30 -16.32
CA VAL A 198 -8.99 10.88 -15.95
C VAL A 198 -7.78 10.21 -16.61
N LYS A 199 -7.56 10.42 -17.91
CA LYS A 199 -6.41 9.84 -18.61
C LYS A 199 -5.05 10.42 -18.18
N LYS A 200 -5.03 11.66 -17.68
CA LYS A 200 -3.79 12.39 -17.40
C LYS A 200 -3.30 12.18 -15.97
N LEU A 201 -4.23 12.09 -15.02
CA LEU A 201 -3.95 12.01 -13.59
C LEU A 201 -4.38 10.67 -12.98
N GLU A 202 -4.99 9.80 -13.80
CA GLU A 202 -5.29 8.40 -13.49
C GLU A 202 -5.98 8.24 -12.12
N HIS A 203 -5.44 7.38 -11.26
CA HIS A 203 -6.00 6.99 -9.97
C HIS A 203 -6.37 8.17 -9.07
N SER A 204 -5.57 9.25 -9.06
CA SER A 204 -5.81 10.41 -8.21
C SER A 204 -7.12 11.13 -8.55
N VAL A 205 -7.47 11.21 -9.85
CA VAL A 205 -8.75 11.80 -10.26
C VAL A 205 -9.91 10.86 -9.96
N LEU A 206 -9.71 9.54 -10.09
CA LEU A 206 -10.74 8.56 -9.78
C LEU A 206 -11.16 8.66 -8.30
N PHE A 207 -10.21 8.80 -7.36
CA PHE A 207 -10.57 8.98 -5.94
C PHE A 207 -11.47 10.20 -5.70
N MET A 208 -11.17 11.32 -6.37
CA MET A 208 -12.01 12.51 -6.29
C MET A 208 -13.39 12.30 -6.93
N LEU A 209 -13.46 11.70 -8.11
CA LEU A 209 -14.73 11.36 -8.76
C LEU A 209 -15.59 10.41 -7.92
N ASP A 210 -14.96 9.51 -7.17
CA ASP A 210 -15.68 8.59 -6.28
C ASP A 210 -16.33 9.31 -5.09
N ALA A 211 -15.68 10.35 -4.57
CA ALA A 211 -16.22 11.18 -3.50
C ALA A 211 -17.36 12.11 -3.95
N LEU A 212 -17.40 12.50 -5.23
CA LEU A 212 -18.41 13.40 -5.78
C LEU A 212 -19.80 12.75 -5.89
N PRO A 213 -20.89 13.53 -5.89
CA PRO A 213 -22.19 13.04 -6.32
C PRO A 213 -22.12 12.39 -7.71
N PRO A 214 -22.89 11.31 -7.96
CA PRO A 214 -22.86 10.63 -9.25
C PRO A 214 -23.30 11.55 -10.39
N ASP A 215 -22.51 11.58 -11.46
CA ASP A 215 -22.77 12.41 -12.63
C ASP A 215 -22.45 11.63 -13.92
N PRO A 216 -23.40 11.51 -14.88
CA PRO A 216 -23.17 10.83 -16.16
C PRO A 216 -22.00 11.35 -17.00
N ILE A 217 -21.55 12.59 -16.79
CA ILE A 217 -20.42 13.17 -17.54
C ILE A 217 -19.11 12.38 -17.35
N VAL A 218 -18.99 11.63 -16.25
CA VAL A 218 -17.78 10.88 -15.91
C VAL A 218 -17.71 9.52 -16.60
N ILE A 219 -18.82 9.02 -17.15
CA ILE A 219 -18.91 7.67 -17.71
C ILE A 219 -17.90 7.49 -18.84
N GLU A 220 -17.98 8.30 -19.90
CA GLU A 220 -17.13 8.12 -21.08
C GLU A 220 -15.63 8.19 -20.75
N PRO A 221 -15.14 9.15 -19.94
CA PRO A 221 -13.74 9.16 -19.51
C PRO A 221 -13.32 7.92 -18.69
N VAL A 222 -14.15 7.45 -17.77
CA VAL A 222 -13.85 6.26 -16.95
C VAL A 222 -13.84 4.99 -17.80
N LEU A 223 -14.81 4.84 -18.71
CA LEU A 223 -14.84 3.72 -19.67
C LEU A 223 -13.62 3.77 -20.62
N ALA A 224 -13.25 4.96 -21.10
CA ALA A 224 -12.07 5.12 -21.94
C ALA A 224 -10.76 4.77 -21.19
N TRP A 225 -10.72 5.00 -19.88
CA TRP A 225 -9.60 4.63 -19.01
C TRP A 225 -9.53 3.13 -18.76
N LEU A 226 -10.66 2.46 -18.48
CA LEU A 226 -10.74 1.00 -18.36
C LEU A 226 -10.42 0.28 -19.67
N GLY A 227 -10.75 0.91 -20.81
CA GLY A 227 -10.54 0.37 -22.15
C GLY A 227 -11.85 0.18 -22.90
N LYS A 228 -11.80 0.24 -24.23
CA LYS A 228 -13.01 0.36 -25.10
C LYS A 228 -13.99 -0.83 -25.04
N HIS A 229 -13.57 -1.99 -24.54
CA HIS A 229 -14.40 -3.19 -24.53
C HIS A 229 -14.29 -3.90 -23.18
N PRO A 230 -15.43 -4.16 -22.49
CA PRO A 230 -15.43 -4.77 -21.16
C PRO A 230 -14.78 -6.16 -21.15
N ASP A 231 -14.91 -6.95 -22.22
CA ASP A 231 -14.29 -8.28 -22.34
C ASP A 231 -12.76 -8.25 -22.53
N LYS A 232 -12.17 -7.08 -22.77
CA LYS A 232 -10.73 -6.89 -22.92
C LYS A 232 -10.09 -6.23 -21.70
N VAL A 233 -10.88 -5.83 -20.70
CA VAL A 233 -10.37 -5.24 -19.48
C VAL A 233 -9.75 -6.35 -18.64
N THR A 234 -8.45 -6.25 -18.40
CA THR A 234 -7.68 -7.25 -17.62
C THR A 234 -7.68 -6.98 -16.13
N TYR A 235 -8.00 -5.75 -15.73
CA TYR A 235 -8.00 -5.30 -14.35
C TYR A 235 -9.10 -4.26 -14.13
N PHE A 236 -9.85 -4.41 -13.07
CA PHE A 236 -10.85 -3.45 -12.61
C PHE A 236 -10.43 -2.99 -11.21
N ASP A 237 -10.15 -1.71 -11.04
CA ASP A 237 -9.94 -1.17 -9.69
C ASP A 237 -11.29 -0.90 -9.01
N ASN A 238 -11.32 -0.99 -7.68
CA ASN A 238 -12.53 -0.76 -6.88
C ASN A 238 -13.12 0.64 -7.10
N THR A 239 -12.28 1.65 -7.32
CA THR A 239 -12.70 3.05 -7.43
C THR A 239 -13.48 3.27 -8.73
N SER A 240 -12.99 2.80 -9.87
CA SER A 240 -13.71 2.89 -11.14
C SER A 240 -15.05 2.16 -11.10
N ILE A 241 -15.11 0.98 -10.49
CA ILE A 241 -16.37 0.23 -10.37
C ILE A 241 -17.35 0.95 -9.45
N SER A 242 -16.88 1.54 -8.34
CA SER A 242 -17.71 2.36 -7.47
C SER A 242 -18.26 3.60 -8.19
N ILE A 243 -17.45 4.29 -9.00
CA ILE A 243 -17.89 5.43 -9.81
C ILE A 243 -18.99 4.99 -10.79
N LEU A 244 -18.73 3.95 -11.58
CA LEU A 244 -19.67 3.45 -12.58
C LEU A 244 -20.98 2.94 -11.94
N GLY A 245 -20.87 2.22 -10.82
CA GLY A 245 -22.02 1.66 -10.10
C GLY A 245 -22.94 2.72 -9.47
N ARG A 246 -22.54 3.98 -9.38
CA ARG A 246 -23.41 5.04 -8.82
C ARG A 246 -24.19 5.80 -9.89
N VAL A 247 -23.92 5.55 -11.17
CA VAL A 247 -24.61 6.24 -12.26
C VAL A 247 -25.62 5.33 -12.94
N ALA A 248 -26.87 5.77 -13.01
CA ALA A 248 -27.96 5.05 -13.66
C ALA A 248 -27.87 5.13 -15.19
N ASP A 249 -26.90 4.43 -15.78
CA ASP A 249 -26.65 4.45 -17.22
C ASP A 249 -26.44 3.03 -17.78
N ALA A 250 -27.17 2.67 -18.83
CA ALA A 250 -27.11 1.34 -19.42
C ALA A 250 -25.72 0.99 -20.00
N ARG A 251 -24.91 1.99 -20.39
CA ARG A 251 -23.56 1.77 -20.94
C ARG A 251 -22.60 1.16 -19.92
N VAL A 252 -22.86 1.35 -18.61
CA VAL A 252 -21.97 0.83 -17.56
C VAL A 252 -22.22 -0.65 -17.27
N VAL A 253 -23.42 -1.16 -17.57
CA VAL A 253 -23.84 -2.52 -17.21
C VAL A 253 -22.88 -3.60 -17.76
N PRO A 254 -22.43 -3.55 -19.03
CA PRO A 254 -21.45 -4.52 -19.54
C PRO A 254 -20.13 -4.53 -18.76
N TYR A 255 -19.65 -3.37 -18.29
CA TYR A 255 -18.43 -3.26 -17.49
C TYR A 255 -18.63 -3.80 -16.08
N LEU A 256 -19.77 -3.52 -15.46
CA LEU A 256 -20.12 -4.08 -14.14
C LEU A 256 -20.24 -5.61 -14.19
N VAL A 257 -20.82 -6.17 -15.25
CA VAL A 257 -20.87 -7.62 -15.49
C VAL A 257 -19.46 -8.20 -15.67
N ALA A 258 -18.61 -7.54 -16.46
CA ALA A 258 -17.23 -7.98 -16.66
C ALA A 258 -16.41 -7.92 -15.36
N ALA A 259 -16.58 -6.88 -14.55
CA ALA A 259 -15.93 -6.75 -13.25
C ALA A 259 -16.35 -7.87 -12.29
N LEU A 260 -17.63 -8.22 -12.27
CA LEU A 260 -18.16 -9.32 -11.44
C LEU A 260 -17.60 -10.69 -11.85
N ARG A 261 -17.33 -10.89 -13.15
CA ARG A 261 -16.67 -12.10 -13.66
C ARG A 261 -15.19 -12.12 -13.32
N ALA A 262 -14.54 -10.97 -13.33
CA ALA A 262 -13.09 -10.84 -13.14
C ALA A 262 -12.69 -11.06 -11.68
N SER A 263 -13.44 -10.52 -10.72
CA SER A 263 -13.11 -10.67 -9.31
C SER A 263 -14.34 -10.59 -8.41
N TRP A 264 -14.33 -11.41 -7.35
CA TRP A 264 -15.38 -11.38 -6.34
C TRP A 264 -15.30 -10.16 -5.43
N VAL A 265 -14.16 -9.47 -5.33
CA VAL A 265 -13.99 -8.35 -4.40
C VAL A 265 -14.89 -7.16 -4.73
N HIS A 266 -15.29 -7.01 -5.99
CA HIS A 266 -16.11 -5.89 -6.46
C HIS A 266 -17.62 -6.05 -6.22
N PHE A 267 -18.08 -7.19 -5.69
CA PHE A 267 -19.50 -7.51 -5.61
C PHE A 267 -20.38 -6.42 -4.96
N PRO A 268 -19.95 -5.69 -3.90
CA PRO A 268 -20.81 -4.68 -3.28
C PRO A 268 -21.10 -3.52 -4.24
N ALA A 269 -20.05 -2.97 -4.86
CA ALA A 269 -20.15 -1.86 -5.80
C ALA A 269 -20.86 -2.26 -7.11
N VAL A 270 -20.61 -3.48 -7.61
CA VAL A 270 -21.31 -4.01 -8.78
C VAL A 270 -22.80 -4.19 -8.51
N PHE A 271 -23.17 -4.80 -7.38
CA PHE A 271 -24.58 -5.05 -7.08
C PHE A 271 -25.33 -3.72 -6.87
N GLU A 272 -24.70 -2.75 -6.22
CA GLU A 272 -25.22 -1.39 -6.13
C GLU A 272 -25.40 -0.78 -7.53
N GLY A 273 -24.44 -0.97 -8.43
CA GLY A 273 -24.54 -0.60 -9.84
C GLY A 273 -25.74 -1.19 -10.56
N PHE A 274 -25.99 -2.49 -10.37
CA PHE A 274 -27.18 -3.13 -10.92
C PHE A 274 -28.47 -2.54 -10.33
N ARG A 275 -28.50 -2.31 -9.01
CA ARG A 275 -29.64 -1.70 -8.31
C ARG A 275 -29.96 -0.30 -8.84
N VAL A 276 -28.94 0.52 -9.04
CA VAL A 276 -28.99 1.89 -9.56
C VAL A 276 -29.41 1.92 -11.03
N ALA A 277 -28.81 1.08 -11.88
CA ALA A 277 -29.23 0.92 -13.28
C ALA A 277 -30.68 0.46 -13.40
N GLY A 278 -31.15 -0.35 -12.44
CA GLY A 278 -32.55 -0.71 -12.29
C GLY A 278 -33.08 -1.70 -13.33
N ASP A 279 -32.21 -2.33 -14.11
CA ASP A 279 -32.57 -3.35 -15.11
C ASP A 279 -32.93 -4.67 -14.41
N PRO A 280 -34.19 -5.14 -14.48
CA PRO A 280 -34.60 -6.41 -13.89
C PRO A 280 -33.80 -7.63 -14.38
N ALA A 281 -33.19 -7.57 -15.56
CA ALA A 281 -32.34 -8.66 -16.06
C ALA A 281 -31.13 -8.92 -15.16
N MET A 282 -30.64 -7.91 -14.43
CA MET A 282 -29.50 -8.06 -13.53
C MET A 282 -29.79 -8.97 -12.34
N ALA A 283 -31.06 -9.16 -11.96
CA ALA A 283 -31.43 -10.15 -10.94
C ALA A 283 -30.97 -11.56 -11.34
N HIS A 284 -31.01 -11.90 -12.63
CA HIS A 284 -30.50 -13.18 -13.12
C HIS A 284 -28.98 -13.26 -13.01
N VAL A 285 -28.27 -12.18 -13.37
CA VAL A 285 -26.81 -12.13 -13.30
C VAL A 285 -26.33 -12.37 -11.87
N ILE A 286 -26.95 -11.69 -10.89
CA ILE A 286 -26.64 -11.86 -9.47
C ILE A 286 -26.89 -13.31 -9.02
N ARG A 287 -28.04 -13.91 -9.39
CA ARG A 287 -28.37 -15.30 -9.02
C ARG A 287 -27.35 -16.30 -9.52
N GLU A 288 -26.98 -16.23 -10.80
CA GLU A 288 -26.00 -17.16 -11.37
C GLU A 288 -24.64 -17.00 -10.71
N TRP A 289 -24.20 -15.76 -10.49
CA TRP A 289 -22.92 -15.50 -9.83
C TRP A 289 -22.88 -16.03 -8.40
N LEU A 290 -23.97 -15.89 -7.64
CA LEU A 290 -24.08 -16.41 -6.27
C LEU A 290 -24.06 -17.94 -6.19
N LYS A 291 -24.39 -18.69 -7.25
CA LYS A 291 -24.30 -20.16 -7.23
C LYS A 291 -22.88 -20.66 -7.00
N THR A 292 -21.89 -19.95 -7.56
CA THR A 292 -20.47 -20.33 -7.45
C THR A 292 -19.72 -19.53 -6.40
N ASN A 293 -20.17 -18.30 -6.10
CA ASN A 293 -19.48 -17.39 -5.19
C ASN A 293 -20.23 -17.14 -3.87
N GLY A 294 -21.37 -17.78 -3.63
CA GLY A 294 -22.23 -17.50 -2.47
C GLY A 294 -21.50 -17.60 -1.12
N SER A 295 -21.69 -16.58 -0.28
CA SER A 295 -21.38 -16.61 1.16
C SER A 295 -22.58 -16.08 1.94
N LYS A 296 -22.62 -16.22 3.26
CA LYS A 296 -23.72 -15.69 4.09
C LYS A 296 -23.96 -14.20 3.82
N GLU A 297 -22.89 -13.42 3.76
CA GLU A 297 -22.95 -11.98 3.50
C GLU A 297 -23.37 -11.66 2.05
N ARG A 298 -22.72 -12.31 1.07
CA ARG A 298 -22.99 -12.09 -0.36
C ARG A 298 -24.42 -12.49 -0.74
N ASN A 299 -24.91 -13.60 -0.19
CA ASN A 299 -26.29 -14.04 -0.38
C ASN A 299 -27.28 -13.05 0.23
N LYS A 300 -27.00 -12.50 1.42
CA LYS A 300 -27.86 -11.50 2.06
C LYS A 300 -27.97 -10.23 1.20
N LEU A 301 -26.84 -9.66 0.77
CA LEU A 301 -26.83 -8.45 -0.06
C LEU A 301 -27.45 -8.71 -1.44
N GLY A 302 -27.02 -9.77 -2.12
CA GLY A 302 -27.50 -10.09 -3.47
C GLY A 302 -29.00 -10.39 -3.51
N ASN A 303 -29.53 -11.15 -2.54
CA ASN A 303 -30.97 -11.43 -2.48
C ASN A 303 -31.81 -10.17 -2.18
N ALA A 304 -31.30 -9.23 -1.38
CA ALA A 304 -31.98 -7.96 -1.16
C ALA A 304 -32.11 -7.16 -2.46
N ILE A 305 -31.01 -7.07 -3.23
CA ILE A 305 -30.99 -6.33 -4.50
C ILE A 305 -31.81 -7.03 -5.58
N ILE A 306 -31.75 -8.37 -5.66
CA ILE A 306 -32.62 -9.16 -6.54
C ILE A 306 -34.09 -8.81 -6.30
N LYS A 307 -34.53 -8.77 -5.04
CA LYS A 307 -35.91 -8.42 -4.68
C LYS A 307 -36.30 -7.02 -5.15
N GLU A 308 -35.40 -6.04 -5.00
CA GLU A 308 -35.64 -4.67 -5.50
C GLU A 308 -35.74 -4.61 -7.03
N LEU A 309 -34.88 -5.32 -7.75
CA LEU A 309 -34.89 -5.36 -9.21
C LEU A 309 -36.15 -6.02 -9.76
N GLU A 310 -36.61 -7.10 -9.14
CA GLU A 310 -37.83 -7.79 -9.54
C GLU A 310 -39.11 -7.01 -9.24
N ALA A 311 -39.08 -6.13 -8.22
CA ALA A 311 -40.18 -5.21 -7.97
C ALA A 311 -40.34 -4.16 -9.09
N LYS A 312 -39.28 -3.85 -9.85
CA LYS A 312 -39.32 -2.93 -11.00
C LYS A 312 -39.84 -3.59 -12.29
N GLY A 313 -39.92 -4.92 -12.33
CA GLY A 313 -40.45 -5.65 -13.47
C GLY A 313 -40.01 -7.10 -13.47
N LYS A 314 -40.70 -7.94 -14.24
CA LYS A 314 -40.28 -9.33 -14.42
C LYS A 314 -38.98 -9.34 -15.20
N ALA A 315 -37.92 -9.91 -14.62
CA ALA A 315 -36.67 -10.14 -15.31
C ALA A 315 -36.97 -10.88 -16.63
N PRO A 316 -36.61 -10.32 -17.81
CA PRO A 316 -36.81 -11.00 -19.07
C PRO A 316 -36.09 -12.35 -19.01
N LYS A 317 -36.69 -13.38 -19.63
CA LYS A 317 -36.01 -14.67 -19.80
C LYS A 317 -34.71 -14.37 -20.54
N PRO A 318 -33.56 -14.77 -20.01
CA PRO A 318 -32.27 -14.24 -20.45
C PRO A 318 -32.04 -14.54 -21.94
N ALA A 319 -31.82 -13.49 -22.74
CA ALA A 319 -30.87 -13.59 -23.84
C ALA A 319 -29.49 -13.53 -23.17
N ALA A 320 -29.04 -14.65 -22.61
CA ALA A 320 -28.01 -14.66 -21.56
C ALA A 320 -26.73 -13.92 -21.98
N PRO A 321 -26.33 -12.83 -21.31
CA PRO A 321 -24.92 -12.48 -21.27
C PRO A 321 -24.26 -13.59 -20.46
N SER A 322 -23.73 -14.62 -21.14
CA SER A 322 -23.12 -15.77 -20.48
C SER A 322 -22.10 -15.29 -19.46
N LEU A 323 -22.28 -15.63 -18.18
CA LEU A 323 -21.25 -15.38 -17.17
C LEU A 323 -19.99 -16.23 -17.41
N GLU A 324 -20.06 -17.19 -18.34
CA GLU A 324 -18.89 -17.89 -18.80
C GLU A 324 -17.94 -16.88 -19.45
N LYS A 325 -16.76 -16.74 -18.84
CA LYS A 325 -15.63 -16.07 -19.47
C LYS A 325 -15.46 -16.71 -20.85
N PRO A 326 -15.38 -15.92 -21.94
CA PRO A 326 -15.01 -16.48 -23.24
C PRO A 326 -13.80 -17.39 -23.04
N PRO A 327 -13.76 -18.60 -23.64
CA PRO A 327 -12.67 -19.52 -23.41
C PRO A 327 -11.37 -18.77 -23.65
N ALA A 328 -10.53 -18.67 -22.62
CA ALA A 328 -9.26 -17.99 -22.73
C ALA A 328 -8.52 -18.63 -23.92
N PRO A 329 -7.88 -17.83 -24.80
CA PRO A 329 -7.09 -18.39 -25.87
C PRO A 329 -6.10 -19.38 -25.24
N PRO A 330 -5.88 -20.55 -25.87
CA PRO A 330 -5.01 -21.58 -25.31
C PRO A 330 -3.66 -20.94 -24.98
N LYS A 331 -3.28 -20.97 -23.70
CA LYS A 331 -2.00 -20.44 -23.23
C LYS A 331 -0.89 -21.18 -23.98
N ARG A 332 -0.05 -20.45 -24.70
CA ARG A 332 1.09 -21.04 -25.41
C ARG A 332 2.25 -21.19 -24.44
N ARG A 333 3.05 -22.24 -24.63
CA ARG A 333 4.31 -22.40 -23.90
C ARG A 333 5.17 -21.14 -24.08
N PRO A 334 5.53 -20.45 -23.00
CA PRO A 334 6.37 -19.26 -23.09
C PRO A 334 7.77 -19.66 -23.57
N THR A 335 8.45 -18.69 -24.18
CA THR A 335 9.88 -18.81 -24.49
C THR A 335 10.61 -17.66 -23.83
N LEU A 336 11.70 -17.96 -23.11
CA LEU A 336 12.53 -16.92 -22.53
C LEU A 336 13.22 -16.16 -23.66
N LYS A 337 12.85 -14.89 -23.83
CA LYS A 337 13.53 -13.96 -24.73
C LYS A 337 14.25 -12.93 -23.90
N PHE A 338 15.55 -12.80 -24.11
CA PHE A 338 16.32 -11.74 -23.47
C PHE A 338 15.78 -10.37 -23.90
N LYS A 339 15.41 -9.55 -22.92
CA LYS A 339 15.04 -8.15 -23.11
C LYS A 339 16.12 -7.26 -22.53
N LYS A 340 16.71 -6.36 -23.31
CA LYS A 340 17.68 -5.39 -22.76
C LYS A 340 17.07 -4.64 -21.57
N ALA A 341 17.80 -4.57 -20.47
CA ALA A 341 17.31 -3.94 -19.24
C ALA A 341 17.25 -2.41 -19.33
N PRO A 342 16.36 -1.78 -18.55
CA PRO A 342 16.46 -0.36 -18.24
C PRO A 342 17.77 -0.06 -17.49
N GLN A 343 18.19 1.21 -17.47
CA GLN A 343 19.43 1.63 -16.82
C GLN A 343 19.43 1.23 -15.34
N TYR A 344 20.37 0.36 -14.96
CA TYR A 344 20.52 -0.12 -13.59
C TYR A 344 21.63 0.62 -12.84
N ARG A 345 21.40 0.91 -11.56
CA ARG A 345 22.42 1.44 -10.65
C ARG A 345 22.66 0.39 -9.56
N PRO A 346 23.83 -0.25 -9.51
CA PRO A 346 24.15 -1.23 -8.48
C PRO A 346 23.98 -0.66 -7.07
N ILE A 347 23.44 -1.48 -6.17
CA ILE A 347 23.27 -1.12 -4.76
C ILE A 347 24.65 -1.07 -4.11
N LYS A 348 24.97 0.05 -3.45
CA LYS A 348 26.22 0.22 -2.68
C LYS A 348 25.90 0.24 -1.20
N LEU A 349 26.27 -0.81 -0.47
CA LEU A 349 26.00 -0.91 0.97
C LEU A 349 27.20 -0.44 1.81
N PRO A 350 26.96 0.23 2.96
CA PRO A 350 28.01 0.51 3.94
C PRO A 350 28.57 -0.79 4.55
N SER A 351 29.70 -0.71 5.26
CA SER A 351 30.18 -1.86 6.07
C SER A 351 29.19 -2.22 7.18
N LEU A 352 29.18 -3.47 7.64
CA LEU A 352 28.28 -3.93 8.71
C LEU A 352 28.39 -3.08 9.99
N ASP A 353 29.60 -2.62 10.34
CA ASP A 353 29.79 -1.74 11.51
C ASP A 353 29.11 -0.38 11.33
N LYS A 354 29.21 0.21 10.14
CA LYS A 354 28.52 1.48 9.82
C LYS A 354 27.01 1.30 9.79
N GLN A 355 26.53 0.19 9.22
CA GLN A 355 25.11 -0.15 9.25
C GLN A 355 24.61 -0.30 10.69
N ARG A 356 25.35 -1.03 11.52
CA ARG A 356 25.02 -1.25 12.94
C ARG A 356 24.99 0.05 13.72
N ALA A 357 26.00 0.91 13.54
CA ALA A 357 26.04 2.21 14.19
C ALA A 357 24.82 3.08 13.83
N ALA A 358 24.45 3.10 12.54
CA ALA A 358 23.27 3.84 12.08
C ALA A 358 21.96 3.29 12.66
N ILE A 359 21.80 1.95 12.73
CA ILE A 359 20.62 1.33 13.34
C ILE A 359 20.57 1.60 14.85
N VAL A 360 21.70 1.50 15.56
CA VAL A 360 21.77 1.80 17.01
C VAL A 360 21.42 3.25 17.28
N GLU A 361 21.95 4.19 16.50
CA GLU A 361 21.62 5.62 16.61
C GLU A 361 20.13 5.86 16.37
N TRP A 362 19.57 5.21 15.34
CA TRP A 362 18.14 5.30 15.04
C TRP A 362 17.28 4.71 16.16
N LEU A 363 17.60 3.52 16.69
CA LEU A 363 16.92 2.91 17.83
C LEU A 363 16.93 3.83 19.06
N GLY A 364 18.04 4.53 19.32
CA GLY A 364 18.10 5.50 20.41
C GLY A 364 17.16 6.69 20.21
N LYS A 365 17.05 7.22 18.98
CA LYS A 365 16.11 8.32 18.68
C LYS A 365 14.65 7.97 18.93
N ILE A 366 14.30 6.69 18.92
CA ILE A 366 12.94 6.20 19.12
C ILE A 366 12.74 5.57 20.51
N GLY A 367 13.70 5.73 21.44
CA GLY A 367 13.58 5.27 22.84
C GLY A 367 13.90 3.79 23.07
N PHE A 368 14.64 3.17 22.15
CA PHE A 368 15.03 1.75 22.19
C PHE A 368 16.53 1.56 22.38
N GLU A 369 17.19 2.47 23.11
CA GLU A 369 18.59 2.35 23.48
C GLU A 369 18.87 0.98 24.14
N GLY A 370 20.00 0.37 23.75
CA GLY A 370 20.42 -0.91 24.31
C GLY A 370 19.69 -2.15 23.78
N ARG A 371 18.63 -2.01 22.96
CA ARG A 371 17.89 -3.16 22.40
C ARG A 371 18.39 -3.66 21.05
N ALA A 372 19.39 -3.01 20.47
CA ALA A 372 19.91 -3.32 19.13
C ALA A 372 20.32 -4.78 18.94
N GLY A 373 20.89 -5.43 19.96
CA GLY A 373 21.27 -6.85 19.88
C GLY A 373 20.09 -7.81 19.74
N ALA A 374 18.88 -7.41 20.16
CA ALA A 374 17.69 -8.24 20.11
C ALA A 374 16.93 -8.13 18.79
N VAL A 375 17.07 -7.02 18.06
CA VAL A 375 16.25 -6.73 16.87
C VAL A 375 17.04 -6.70 15.57
N ILE A 376 18.37 -6.52 15.63
CA ILE A 376 19.19 -6.50 14.42
C ILE A 376 19.41 -7.94 13.94
N THR A 377 18.91 -8.22 12.74
CA THR A 377 19.18 -9.47 12.03
C THR A 377 20.12 -9.21 10.86
N GLN A 378 20.97 -10.18 10.52
CA GLN A 378 21.82 -10.09 9.34
C GLN A 378 21.22 -10.94 8.20
N CYS A 379 21.24 -10.38 7.00
CA CYS A 379 20.82 -11.03 5.76
C CYS A 379 21.90 -10.89 4.67
N CYS A 380 21.67 -11.58 3.57
CA CYS A 380 22.42 -11.41 2.33
C CYS A 380 21.51 -10.74 1.29
N VAL A 381 21.78 -9.48 0.94
CA VAL A 381 21.10 -8.77 -0.14
C VAL A 381 21.60 -9.29 -1.48
N LEU A 382 20.66 -9.50 -2.41
CA LEU A 382 20.89 -9.94 -3.77
C LEU A 382 20.63 -8.74 -4.69
N ASP A 383 21.68 -8.23 -5.33
CA ASP A 383 21.63 -7.08 -6.24
C ASP A 383 21.53 -7.59 -7.71
N PRO A 384 20.33 -7.64 -8.31
CA PRO A 384 20.14 -8.31 -9.59
C PRO A 384 20.49 -7.40 -10.78
N VAL A 385 21.18 -7.97 -11.75
CA VAL A 385 21.45 -7.35 -13.05
C VAL A 385 20.98 -8.29 -14.14
N ARG A 386 20.08 -7.81 -15.00
CA ARG A 386 19.57 -8.62 -16.11
C ARG A 386 20.68 -9.01 -17.07
N VAL A 387 20.67 -10.26 -17.51
CA VAL A 387 21.66 -10.85 -18.42
C VAL A 387 20.99 -11.80 -19.41
N ASP A 388 21.69 -12.11 -20.49
CA ASP A 388 21.33 -13.25 -21.33
C ASP A 388 21.65 -14.54 -20.56
N GLU A 389 20.65 -15.38 -20.33
CA GLU A 389 20.80 -16.60 -19.54
C GLU A 389 21.86 -17.55 -20.11
N SER A 390 22.04 -17.56 -21.44
CA SER A 390 23.05 -18.40 -22.09
C SER A 390 24.48 -18.07 -21.64
N THR A 391 24.70 -16.89 -21.08
CA THR A 391 25.99 -16.45 -20.53
C THR A 391 26.22 -16.89 -19.08
N LEU A 392 25.19 -17.39 -18.39
CA LEU A 392 25.29 -17.85 -17.00
C LEU A 392 25.74 -19.30 -16.93
N ALA A 393 26.80 -19.54 -16.15
CA ALA A 393 27.23 -20.89 -15.79
C ALA A 393 26.10 -21.68 -15.11
N ILE A 394 26.10 -22.99 -15.30
CA ILE A 394 25.17 -23.90 -14.62
C ILE A 394 25.46 -23.89 -13.11
N GLY A 395 24.42 -23.71 -12.30
CA GLY A 395 24.52 -23.65 -10.84
C GLY A 395 24.82 -22.26 -10.28
N ALA A 396 25.01 -21.24 -11.13
CA ALA A 396 25.24 -19.88 -10.66
C ALA A 396 24.01 -19.31 -9.93
N SER A 397 24.26 -18.41 -8.97
CA SER A 397 23.18 -17.67 -8.31
C SER A 397 22.50 -16.72 -9.29
N LYS A 398 21.17 -16.75 -9.33
CA LYS A 398 20.36 -15.94 -10.24
C LYS A 398 18.92 -15.74 -9.76
N LEU A 399 18.27 -14.72 -10.30
CA LEU A 399 16.81 -14.55 -10.27
C LEU A 399 16.24 -14.80 -11.67
N GLY A 400 15.04 -15.38 -11.74
CA GLY A 400 14.34 -15.67 -13.00
C GLY A 400 15.10 -16.61 -13.94
N GLY A 401 14.59 -16.77 -15.16
CA GLY A 401 15.11 -17.71 -16.15
C GLY A 401 14.66 -19.15 -15.93
N HIS A 402 15.52 -20.10 -16.26
CA HIS A 402 15.32 -21.54 -16.09
C HIS A 402 16.09 -22.09 -14.89
N PRO A 403 15.52 -22.93 -14.02
CA PRO A 403 16.24 -23.50 -12.89
C PRO A 403 17.33 -24.48 -13.36
N ASP A 404 18.42 -24.56 -12.60
CA ASP A 404 19.39 -25.64 -12.73
C ASP A 404 19.11 -26.68 -11.63
N LEU A 405 18.62 -27.85 -12.02
CA LEU A 405 18.21 -28.93 -11.11
C LEU A 405 18.93 -30.22 -11.46
N SER A 406 18.83 -31.25 -10.60
CA SER A 406 19.28 -32.59 -10.99
C SER A 406 18.48 -33.06 -12.22
N ALA A 407 19.09 -33.85 -13.10
CA ALA A 407 18.44 -34.26 -14.36
C ALA A 407 17.11 -35.01 -14.17
N ASN A 408 16.93 -35.67 -13.02
CA ASN A 408 15.73 -36.45 -12.71
C ASN A 408 14.76 -35.72 -11.77
N THR A 409 15.05 -34.47 -11.39
CA THR A 409 14.14 -33.68 -10.57
C THR A 409 12.98 -33.21 -11.45
N PRO A 410 11.72 -33.59 -11.15
CA PRO A 410 10.57 -33.07 -11.89
C PRO A 410 10.40 -31.56 -11.63
N TRP A 411 9.81 -30.87 -12.59
CA TRP A 411 9.41 -29.48 -12.38
C TRP A 411 8.39 -29.40 -11.23
N PRO A 412 8.54 -28.48 -10.25
CA PRO A 412 7.60 -28.41 -9.13
C PRO A 412 6.18 -28.04 -9.56
N THR A 413 5.18 -28.75 -9.03
CA THR A 413 3.77 -28.53 -9.35
C THR A 413 2.88 -28.43 -8.11
N VAL A 414 1.69 -27.85 -8.30
CA VAL A 414 0.53 -27.92 -7.42
C VAL A 414 -0.64 -28.46 -8.22
N GLY A 415 -1.03 -29.71 -7.95
CA GLY A 415 -1.95 -30.44 -8.81
C GLY A 415 -1.40 -30.53 -10.23
N VAL A 416 -2.11 -29.95 -11.19
CA VAL A 416 -1.72 -29.90 -12.61
C VAL A 416 -0.95 -28.63 -12.99
N GLN A 417 -0.78 -27.69 -12.05
CA GLN A 417 -0.17 -26.39 -12.33
C GLN A 417 1.32 -26.40 -12.01
N HIS A 418 2.15 -26.08 -13.01
CA HIS A 418 3.59 -25.84 -12.81
C HIS A 418 3.83 -24.55 -12.03
N LEU A 419 4.77 -24.58 -11.08
CA LEU A 419 5.19 -23.41 -10.32
C LEU A 419 6.19 -22.55 -11.10
N VAL A 420 6.19 -21.25 -10.85
CA VAL A 420 7.11 -20.29 -11.44
C VAL A 420 8.44 -20.30 -10.69
N PHE A 421 9.54 -20.33 -11.44
CA PHE A 421 10.88 -20.25 -10.87
C PHE A 421 11.24 -18.80 -10.50
N LEU A 422 11.54 -18.55 -9.22
CA LEU A 422 11.92 -17.23 -8.74
C LEU A 422 13.43 -17.03 -8.72
N ALA A 423 14.14 -17.95 -8.08
CA ALA A 423 15.53 -17.75 -7.75
C ALA A 423 16.26 -19.07 -7.55
N GLN A 424 17.55 -19.03 -7.80
CA GLN A 424 18.48 -20.08 -7.42
C GLN A 424 19.71 -19.45 -6.77
N ILE A 425 20.15 -20.02 -5.65
CA ILE A 425 21.23 -19.46 -4.84
C ILE A 425 22.27 -20.54 -4.55
N ASP A 426 23.49 -20.31 -5.01
CA ASP A 426 24.65 -21.10 -4.59
C ASP A 426 25.01 -20.70 -3.15
N LEU A 427 24.85 -21.65 -2.23
CA LEU A 427 25.13 -21.41 -0.82
C LEU A 427 26.62 -21.21 -0.52
N ALA A 428 27.52 -21.68 -1.39
CA ALA A 428 28.94 -21.38 -1.25
C ALA A 428 29.23 -19.88 -1.48
N GLU A 429 28.50 -19.27 -2.43
CA GLU A 429 28.57 -17.82 -2.70
C GLU A 429 27.91 -17.00 -1.59
N ALA A 430 26.77 -17.48 -1.04
CA ALA A 430 26.04 -16.76 -0.01
C ALA A 430 26.67 -16.88 1.39
N ALA A 431 27.33 -18.00 1.72
CA ALA A 431 27.83 -18.28 3.07
C ALA A 431 28.70 -17.17 3.70
N PRO A 432 29.61 -16.47 2.98
CA PRO A 432 30.37 -15.35 3.53
C PRO A 432 29.54 -14.14 3.97
N HIS A 433 28.31 -14.01 3.46
CA HIS A 433 27.43 -12.86 3.70
C HIS A 433 26.38 -13.12 4.79
N LEU A 434 26.24 -14.36 5.24
CA LEU A 434 25.22 -14.81 6.18
C LEU A 434 25.78 -15.02 7.59
N PRO A 435 24.89 -15.06 8.62
CA PRO A 435 25.28 -15.57 9.93
C PRO A 435 25.82 -17.01 9.84
N LYS A 436 26.88 -17.28 10.59
CA LYS A 436 27.54 -18.60 10.59
C LYS A 436 26.55 -19.69 11.00
N GLY A 437 26.41 -20.71 10.15
CA GLY A 437 25.58 -21.89 10.43
C GLY A 437 24.08 -21.67 10.22
N ALA A 438 23.66 -20.52 9.70
CA ALA A 438 22.24 -20.27 9.44
C ALA A 438 21.67 -21.07 8.26
N LEU A 439 22.53 -21.49 7.33
CA LEU A 439 22.23 -22.35 6.18
C LEU A 439 23.39 -23.33 5.95
N PRO A 440 23.19 -24.40 5.14
CA PRO A 440 24.28 -25.23 4.66
C PRO A 440 25.36 -24.39 3.98
N LYS A 441 26.64 -24.75 4.16
CA LYS A 441 27.77 -23.99 3.59
C LYS A 441 27.88 -24.09 2.07
N THR A 442 27.28 -25.12 1.48
CA THR A 442 27.38 -25.45 0.06
C THR A 442 26.10 -26.13 -0.39
N GLY A 443 25.91 -26.21 -1.71
CA GLY A 443 24.70 -26.71 -2.34
C GLY A 443 23.89 -25.57 -2.93
N LEU A 444 22.77 -25.91 -3.53
CA LEU A 444 21.99 -25.00 -4.36
C LEU A 444 20.56 -24.97 -3.84
N LEU A 445 20.07 -23.79 -3.47
CA LEU A 445 18.64 -23.58 -3.19
C LEU A 445 17.95 -23.11 -4.47
N SER A 446 16.84 -23.74 -4.83
CA SER A 446 15.98 -23.31 -5.94
C SER A 446 14.58 -23.04 -5.41
N VAL A 447 14.07 -21.82 -5.64
CA VAL A 447 12.82 -21.31 -5.08
C VAL A 447 11.78 -21.21 -6.18
N PHE A 448 10.59 -21.77 -5.92
CA PHE A 448 9.45 -21.78 -6.82
C PHE A 448 8.20 -21.28 -6.11
N LEU A 449 7.29 -20.65 -6.85
CA LEU A 449 6.07 -20.03 -6.33
C LEU A 449 4.88 -20.27 -7.27
N ALA A 450 3.69 -20.44 -6.70
CA ALA A 450 2.44 -20.41 -7.44
C ALA A 450 2.07 -18.94 -7.71
N ASP A 451 2.30 -18.48 -8.94
CA ASP A 451 1.88 -17.16 -9.40
C ASP A 451 0.64 -17.31 -10.30
N ASP A 452 -0.51 -17.57 -9.67
CA ASP A 452 -1.79 -17.66 -10.38
C ASP A 452 -2.76 -16.59 -9.85
N PRO A 453 -3.01 -15.50 -10.62
CA PRO A 453 -3.96 -14.48 -10.21
C PRO A 453 -5.41 -15.00 -10.16
N GLU A 454 -5.72 -16.13 -10.81
CA GLU A 454 -7.07 -16.73 -10.79
C GLU A 454 -7.28 -17.70 -9.62
N ARG A 455 -6.20 -18.20 -8.99
CA ARG A 455 -6.25 -19.18 -7.89
C ARG A 455 -5.39 -18.68 -6.73
N HIS A 456 -6.05 -18.18 -5.67
CA HIS A 456 -5.43 -17.83 -4.37
C HIS A 456 -3.99 -17.33 -4.50
N TYR A 457 -3.88 -16.05 -4.88
CA TYR A 457 -2.64 -15.34 -5.13
C TYR A 457 -1.52 -15.72 -4.14
N LEU A 458 -0.46 -16.36 -4.67
CA LEU A 458 0.79 -16.68 -3.97
C LEU A 458 0.63 -17.55 -2.70
N ASP A 459 -0.21 -18.56 -2.75
CA ASP A 459 -0.50 -19.46 -1.61
C ASP A 459 0.53 -20.58 -1.40
N ILE A 460 1.26 -20.99 -2.45
CA ILE A 460 2.16 -22.14 -2.41
C ILE A 460 3.56 -21.82 -2.93
N ALA A 461 4.56 -22.15 -2.12
CA ALA A 461 5.97 -22.13 -2.49
C ALA A 461 6.59 -23.52 -2.36
N ARG A 462 7.66 -23.76 -3.13
CA ARG A 462 8.52 -24.94 -3.01
C ARG A 462 9.97 -24.51 -3.05
N VAL A 463 10.74 -24.99 -2.09
CA VAL A 463 12.18 -24.76 -2.05
C VAL A 463 12.87 -26.11 -2.15
N ILE A 464 13.69 -26.26 -3.19
CA ILE A 464 14.48 -27.47 -3.43
C ILE A 464 15.91 -27.17 -3.01
N PHE A 465 16.45 -27.99 -2.10
CA PHE A 465 17.87 -28.02 -1.81
C PHE A 465 18.53 -29.14 -2.59
N THR A 466 19.47 -28.79 -3.46
CA THR A 466 20.31 -29.73 -4.19
C THR A 466 21.69 -29.78 -3.50
N PRO A 467 22.10 -30.94 -2.94
CA PRO A 467 23.41 -31.07 -2.31
C PRO A 467 24.55 -30.74 -3.26
N ALA A 468 25.65 -30.20 -2.72
CA ALA A 468 26.85 -29.92 -3.48
C ALA A 468 27.36 -31.16 -4.23
N LYS A 469 27.96 -30.96 -5.41
CA LYS A 469 28.47 -32.01 -6.32
C LYS A 469 27.39 -32.87 -6.99
N THR A 470 26.11 -32.69 -6.69
CA THR A 470 25.03 -33.27 -7.50
C THR A 470 25.18 -32.77 -8.94
N LYS A 471 25.12 -33.68 -9.92
CA LYS A 471 25.14 -33.30 -11.33
C LYS A 471 23.82 -32.61 -11.66
N ILE A 472 23.92 -31.33 -12.01
CA ILE A 472 22.78 -30.47 -12.37
C ILE A 472 22.81 -30.12 -13.86
N VAL A 473 21.63 -29.84 -14.39
CA VAL A 473 21.40 -29.39 -15.76
C VAL A 473 20.38 -28.25 -15.74
N ARG A 474 20.44 -27.35 -16.73
CA ARG A 474 19.41 -26.33 -16.90
C ARG A 474 18.14 -27.00 -17.44
N HIS A 475 17.04 -26.86 -16.73
CA HIS A 475 15.75 -27.44 -17.14
C HIS A 475 14.98 -26.44 -17.99
N GLU A 476 14.67 -26.81 -19.22
CA GLU A 476 13.67 -26.12 -20.03
C GLU A 476 12.29 -26.24 -19.35
N VAL A 477 11.45 -25.21 -19.49
CA VAL A 477 10.07 -25.29 -18.97
C VAL A 477 9.32 -26.48 -19.57
N PRO A 478 8.45 -27.19 -18.84
CA PRO A 478 7.64 -28.30 -19.39
C PRO A 478 6.86 -27.94 -20.66
N ALA A 479 6.51 -28.95 -21.47
CA ALA A 479 5.80 -28.75 -22.74
C ALA A 479 4.41 -28.10 -22.56
N ASP A 480 3.77 -28.39 -21.44
CA ASP A 480 2.47 -27.89 -20.97
C ASP A 480 2.61 -26.71 -19.98
N TYR A 481 3.79 -26.12 -19.85
CA TYR A 481 4.00 -24.95 -19.01
C TYR A 481 3.29 -23.72 -19.60
N THR A 482 2.45 -23.07 -18.81
CA THR A 482 1.60 -21.95 -19.24
C THR A 482 1.78 -20.67 -18.44
N GLN A 483 2.69 -20.68 -17.45
CA GLN A 483 2.97 -19.53 -16.61
C GLN A 483 3.99 -18.60 -17.23
N SER A 484 4.25 -17.45 -16.61
CA SER A 484 5.31 -16.54 -17.03
C SER A 484 6.70 -17.14 -16.76
N ILE A 485 7.69 -16.69 -17.55
CA ILE A 485 9.12 -16.88 -17.24
C ILE A 485 9.71 -15.49 -17.00
N TYR A 486 10.23 -15.27 -15.80
CA TYR A 486 10.90 -14.03 -15.44
C TYR A 486 12.26 -13.90 -16.15
N GLN A 487 12.72 -12.67 -16.36
CA GLN A 487 14.01 -12.41 -16.98
C GLN A 487 15.16 -12.88 -16.08
N ALA A 488 16.12 -13.58 -16.68
CA ALA A 488 17.30 -14.03 -15.97
C ALA A 488 18.16 -12.83 -15.52
N CYS A 489 18.50 -12.81 -14.24
CA CYS A 489 19.40 -11.83 -13.65
C CYS A 489 20.54 -12.55 -12.94
N ARG A 490 21.78 -12.14 -13.20
CA ARG A 490 22.88 -12.44 -12.29
C ARG A 490 22.68 -11.64 -11.02
N VAL A 491 22.99 -12.21 -9.86
CA VAL A 491 22.98 -11.47 -8.59
C VAL A 491 24.39 -11.17 -8.12
N THR A 492 24.57 -10.02 -7.48
CA THR A 492 25.76 -9.75 -6.65
C THR A 492 25.33 -9.78 -5.19
N MET A 493 26.08 -10.50 -4.36
CA MET A 493 25.74 -10.69 -2.94
C MET A 493 26.47 -9.71 -2.03
N GLN A 494 25.76 -9.14 -1.05
CA GLN A 494 26.32 -8.23 -0.06
C GLN A 494 25.70 -8.49 1.33
N PRO A 495 26.49 -8.44 2.43
CA PRO A 495 25.94 -8.62 3.76
C PRO A 495 25.22 -7.34 4.22
N TYR A 496 24.09 -7.50 4.89
CA TYR A 496 23.28 -6.37 5.33
C TYR A 496 22.60 -6.62 6.68
N LEU A 497 22.34 -5.55 7.43
CA LEU A 497 21.63 -5.57 8.70
C LEU A 497 20.22 -5.01 8.54
N LYS A 498 19.24 -5.78 8.99
CA LYS A 498 17.81 -5.44 8.97
C LYS A 498 17.28 -5.32 10.39
N VAL A 499 16.22 -4.54 10.52
CA VAL A 499 15.33 -4.52 11.68
C VAL A 499 13.98 -5.01 11.15
N PRO A 500 13.28 -5.92 11.85
CA PRO A 500 11.94 -6.32 11.45
C PRO A 500 10.98 -5.13 11.39
N ALA A 501 9.96 -5.23 10.55
CA ALA A 501 8.88 -4.25 10.52
C ALA A 501 8.19 -4.15 11.89
N PHE A 502 7.54 -3.02 12.17
CA PHE A 502 7.00 -2.73 13.50
C PHE A 502 5.90 -3.71 13.95
N ASP A 503 5.20 -4.33 13.00
CA ASP A 503 4.16 -5.31 13.25
C ASP A 503 4.66 -6.76 13.26
N ASP A 504 5.97 -6.97 13.08
CA ASP A 504 6.61 -8.26 13.25
C ASP A 504 6.37 -8.78 14.69
N PRO A 505 6.04 -10.07 14.87
CA PRO A 505 5.85 -10.66 16.19
C PRO A 505 6.99 -10.38 17.19
N MET A 506 8.25 -10.33 16.71
CA MET A 506 9.43 -10.02 17.52
C MET A 506 9.39 -8.59 18.05
N ILE A 507 8.97 -7.64 17.22
CA ILE A 507 8.89 -6.22 17.57
C ILE A 507 7.69 -5.95 18.47
N ARG A 508 6.54 -6.59 18.22
CA ARG A 508 5.36 -6.52 19.09
C ARG A 508 5.67 -6.94 20.53
N LYS A 509 6.45 -8.02 20.72
CA LYS A 509 6.89 -8.47 22.05
C LYS A 509 7.76 -7.46 22.80
N LEU A 510 8.35 -6.50 22.08
CA LEU A 510 9.17 -5.43 22.65
C LEU A 510 8.38 -4.16 22.99
N GLY A 511 7.09 -4.09 22.61
CA GLY A 511 6.19 -2.96 22.89
C GLY A 511 6.41 -1.76 21.96
N ILE A 512 6.84 -1.98 20.72
CA ILE A 512 6.99 -0.90 19.72
C ILE A 512 5.68 -0.81 18.91
N GLU A 513 4.98 0.31 18.99
CA GLU A 513 3.59 0.41 18.48
C GLU A 513 3.42 1.33 17.24
N THR A 514 4.44 2.08 16.81
CA THR A 514 4.27 3.12 15.77
C THR A 514 5.00 2.83 14.45
N ALA A 515 4.23 2.82 13.35
CA ALA A 515 4.73 2.64 11.98
C ALA A 515 5.59 3.79 11.45
N ALA A 516 5.44 4.99 12.02
CA ALA A 516 6.13 6.21 11.61
C ALA A 516 7.66 6.12 11.74
N ASP A 517 8.13 5.12 12.48
CA ASP A 517 9.51 4.88 12.82
C ASP A 517 9.93 3.51 12.28
N SER A 518 9.79 3.26 10.97
CA SER A 518 10.32 2.04 10.34
C SER A 518 11.69 2.29 9.73
N TRP A 519 12.65 1.38 9.96
CA TRP A 519 13.98 1.47 9.35
C TRP A 519 13.99 0.85 7.96
N PHE A 520 14.07 1.68 6.92
CA PHE A 520 14.16 1.19 5.53
C PHE A 520 15.61 1.07 5.01
N GLY A 521 16.56 1.80 5.59
CA GLY A 521 17.97 1.78 5.22
C GLY A 521 18.29 1.93 3.71
N PRO A 522 19.56 1.84 3.28
CA PRO A 522 19.93 1.98 1.86
C PRO A 522 19.56 0.77 0.99
N ALA A 523 19.34 -0.41 1.59
CA ALA A 523 18.95 -1.60 0.85
C ALA A 523 17.43 -1.75 0.68
N GLY A 524 16.63 -0.81 1.23
CA GLY A 524 15.18 -0.72 1.06
C GLY A 524 14.46 -2.07 1.05
N VAL A 525 13.42 -2.17 0.24
CA VAL A 525 12.82 -3.43 -0.16
C VAL A 525 13.68 -4.04 -1.27
N SER A 526 14.46 -5.08 -0.95
CA SER A 526 15.36 -5.76 -1.90
C SER A 526 15.16 -7.27 -1.89
N CYS A 527 15.67 -7.93 -2.92
CA CYS A 527 15.81 -9.38 -2.89
C CYS A 527 16.84 -9.75 -1.81
N GLN A 528 16.51 -10.68 -0.92
CA GLN A 528 17.42 -11.09 0.15
C GLN A 528 17.24 -12.54 0.57
N LEU A 529 18.30 -13.08 1.18
CA LEU A 529 18.31 -14.37 1.85
C LEU A 529 18.50 -14.16 3.36
N LEU A 530 17.63 -14.79 4.16
CA LEU A 530 17.50 -14.62 5.60
C LEU A 530 17.20 -13.16 6.04
N GLY A 531 17.33 -12.88 7.34
CA GLY A 531 17.06 -11.59 7.97
C GLY A 531 15.63 -11.44 8.45
N SER A 532 15.13 -10.21 8.35
CA SER A 532 13.73 -9.87 8.61
C SER A 532 13.09 -9.32 7.36
N ARG A 533 11.77 -9.53 7.23
CA ARG A 533 10.97 -8.93 6.17
C ARG A 533 10.83 -7.43 6.41
N ASP A 534 11.01 -6.64 5.36
CA ASP A 534 11.02 -5.17 5.40
C ASP A 534 9.70 -4.53 4.95
N HIS A 535 8.69 -5.36 4.71
CA HIS A 535 7.34 -4.96 4.38
C HIS A 535 6.47 -4.95 5.63
N ASN A 536 5.56 -3.98 5.72
CA ASN A 536 4.50 -3.99 6.73
C ASN A 536 3.51 -5.12 6.45
N PHE A 537 2.53 -5.28 7.32
CA PHE A 537 1.51 -6.33 7.32
C PHE A 537 2.07 -7.71 7.62
N ASN A 538 2.72 -7.88 8.76
CA ASN A 538 3.19 -9.18 9.28
C ASN A 538 2.30 -9.74 10.40
N LEU A 539 1.11 -9.14 10.60
CA LEU A 539 0.22 -9.49 11.71
C LEU A 539 -0.25 -10.95 11.69
N SER A 540 -0.38 -11.56 10.51
CA SER A 540 -0.82 -12.95 10.34
C SER A 540 0.34 -13.96 10.26
N LEU A 541 1.60 -13.50 10.28
CA LEU A 541 2.74 -14.41 10.42
C LEU A 541 2.78 -15.01 11.83
N GLY A 542 3.02 -16.33 11.89
CA GLY A 542 3.24 -17.02 13.16
C GLY A 542 4.51 -16.54 13.86
N ASP A 543 4.52 -16.61 15.20
CA ASP A 543 5.67 -16.24 16.04
C ASP A 543 6.97 -17.01 15.71
N ASP A 544 6.84 -18.20 15.15
CA ASP A 544 7.92 -19.08 14.75
C ASP A 544 8.33 -18.91 13.28
N ALA A 545 7.68 -18.05 12.51
CA ALA A 545 8.04 -17.77 11.13
C ALA A 545 9.44 -17.18 11.03
N ARG A 546 10.27 -17.73 10.15
CA ARG A 546 11.61 -17.23 9.83
C ARG A 546 11.73 -17.03 8.34
N LEU A 547 12.10 -15.83 7.94
CA LEU A 547 12.30 -15.50 6.54
C LEU A 547 13.47 -16.33 5.99
N LEU A 548 13.21 -17.12 4.95
CA LEU A 548 14.25 -17.78 4.16
C LEU A 548 14.69 -16.86 3.02
N PHE A 549 13.74 -16.39 2.22
CA PHE A 549 13.99 -15.64 0.99
C PHE A 549 12.94 -14.55 0.83
N GLN A 550 13.33 -13.38 0.35
CA GLN A 550 12.41 -12.30 -0.01
C GLN A 550 12.68 -11.86 -1.44
N CYS A 551 11.61 -11.57 -2.17
CA CYS A 551 11.65 -11.05 -3.53
C CYS A 551 10.57 -9.99 -3.73
N PRO A 552 10.92 -8.71 -3.83
CA PRO A 552 10.00 -7.69 -4.30
C PRO A 552 9.72 -7.81 -5.79
N SER A 553 8.64 -7.17 -6.22
CA SER A 553 8.48 -6.78 -7.62
C SER A 553 9.73 -6.03 -8.09
N HIS A 554 10.29 -6.43 -9.23
CA HIS A 554 11.62 -5.98 -9.63
C HIS A 554 11.77 -5.86 -11.15
N ASP A 555 11.98 -4.63 -11.62
CA ASP A 555 12.10 -4.31 -13.04
C ASP A 555 13.19 -5.11 -13.75
N GLN A 556 14.36 -5.30 -13.14
CA GLN A 556 15.43 -6.08 -13.77
C GLN A 556 15.02 -7.52 -14.04
N ALA A 557 14.25 -8.15 -13.14
CA ALA A 557 13.81 -9.53 -13.32
C ALA A 557 12.48 -9.63 -14.10
N ASP A 558 11.84 -8.50 -14.41
CA ASP A 558 10.48 -8.49 -15.00
C ASP A 558 9.50 -9.25 -14.09
N MET A 559 9.72 -9.16 -12.77
CA MET A 559 8.89 -9.77 -11.73
C MET A 559 7.91 -8.73 -11.23
N GLN A 560 6.62 -9.06 -11.25
CA GLN A 560 5.57 -8.23 -10.70
C GLN A 560 4.67 -9.10 -9.86
N PHE A 561 4.57 -8.76 -8.58
CA PHE A 561 3.70 -9.39 -7.62
C PHE A 561 2.58 -8.39 -7.30
N GLY A 562 1.36 -8.60 -7.78
CA GLY A 562 0.21 -7.78 -7.40
C GLY A 562 0.42 -6.30 -7.70
N ASP A 563 0.12 -5.45 -6.71
CA ASP A 563 0.29 -4.00 -6.77
C ASP A 563 1.72 -3.59 -6.38
N VAL A 564 2.71 -4.26 -6.98
CA VAL A 564 4.16 -4.05 -6.74
C VAL A 564 4.60 -4.54 -5.36
N ASP A 565 3.99 -5.62 -4.89
CA ASP A 565 4.21 -6.24 -3.59
C ASP A 565 5.55 -6.95 -3.46
N THR A 566 5.79 -7.42 -2.22
CA THR A 566 6.95 -8.19 -1.82
C THR A 566 6.58 -9.56 -1.27
N VAL A 567 7.05 -10.59 -1.95
CA VAL A 567 6.96 -11.98 -1.50
C VAL A 567 8.05 -12.28 -0.49
N GLY A 568 7.64 -12.82 0.66
CA GLY A 568 8.52 -13.56 1.55
C GLY A 568 8.24 -15.05 1.47
N ILE A 569 9.30 -15.87 1.46
CA ILE A 569 9.25 -17.31 1.65
C ILE A 569 9.77 -17.59 3.06
N PHE A 570 8.92 -18.17 3.89
CA PHE A 570 9.16 -18.42 5.29
C PHE A 570 9.28 -19.91 5.58
N LEU A 571 9.91 -20.21 6.71
CA LEU A 571 10.00 -21.53 7.31
C LEU A 571 9.63 -21.41 8.79
N PRO A 572 9.02 -22.45 9.40
CA PRO A 572 9.02 -22.58 10.85
C PRO A 572 10.47 -22.57 11.39
N ALA A 573 10.70 -21.97 12.55
CA ALA A 573 12.04 -21.82 13.12
C ALA A 573 12.77 -23.17 13.28
N GLU A 574 12.05 -24.22 13.70
CA GLU A 574 12.60 -25.57 13.83
C GLU A 574 12.97 -26.18 12.46
N ALA A 575 12.16 -25.95 11.43
CA ALA A 575 12.44 -26.42 10.08
C ALA A 575 13.70 -25.75 9.51
N LEU A 576 13.82 -24.43 9.68
CA LEU A 576 15.03 -23.71 9.26
C LEU A 576 16.28 -24.23 9.99
N ALA A 577 16.20 -24.46 11.31
CA ALA A 577 17.32 -25.00 12.09
C ALA A 577 17.75 -26.41 11.64
N LYS A 578 16.81 -27.22 11.14
CA LYS A 578 17.07 -28.56 10.57
C LYS A 578 17.39 -28.53 9.07
N HIS A 579 17.36 -27.35 8.44
CA HIS A 579 17.42 -27.17 6.99
C HIS A 579 16.35 -27.97 6.23
N ASP A 580 15.16 -28.11 6.82
CA ASP A 580 13.99 -28.71 6.17
C ASP A 580 13.28 -27.69 5.27
N PHE A 581 13.80 -27.54 4.06
CA PHE A 581 13.25 -26.60 3.08
C PHE A 581 11.89 -27.02 2.49
N ALA A 582 11.43 -28.25 2.73
CA ALA A 582 10.14 -28.72 2.26
C ALA A 582 8.96 -28.06 3.00
N SER A 583 9.21 -27.57 4.21
CA SER A 583 8.24 -26.83 5.05
C SER A 583 8.12 -25.35 4.67
N ALA A 584 8.70 -24.92 3.55
CA ALA A 584 8.66 -23.53 3.12
C ALA A 584 7.26 -23.11 2.65
N TYR A 585 6.82 -21.91 3.02
CA TYR A 585 5.55 -21.32 2.61
C TYR A 585 5.70 -19.85 2.24
N PRO A 586 4.89 -19.33 1.30
CA PRO A 586 4.94 -17.94 0.89
C PRO A 586 4.09 -17.03 1.79
N TYR A 587 4.35 -15.73 1.72
CA TYR A 587 3.58 -14.68 2.39
C TYR A 587 3.77 -13.34 1.67
N VAL A 588 2.68 -12.61 1.44
CA VAL A 588 2.66 -11.33 0.68
C VAL A 588 2.21 -10.14 1.53
N GLY A 589 1.65 -10.39 2.72
CA GLY A 589 1.32 -9.33 3.68
C GLY A 589 0.16 -8.44 3.25
N ASP A 590 -0.98 -9.04 2.91
CA ASP A 590 -2.26 -8.34 2.75
C ASP A 590 -3.35 -9.04 3.58
#